data_AF-A0A521PC33-F1
#
_entry.id   AF-A0A521PC33-F1
#
_cell.length_a   1.000
_cell.length_b   1.000
_cell.length_c   1.000
_cell.angle_alpha   90.00
_cell.angle_beta   90.00
_cell.angle_gamma   90.00
#
_symmetry.space_group_name_H-M   'P 1'
#
loop_
_entity.id
_entity.type
_entity.pdbx_description
1 polymer ?
#
loop_
_entity_poly.entity_id
_entity_poly.type
_entity_poly.pdbx_seq_one_letter_code
_entity_poly.pdbx_strand_id
1 'polypeptide(L)' 'MATHPIVAERKLEALRHALGPTVLAALEEPAVVEILANPDGRLVLDRSGEGRQDTGQSLSPEARERAIKLIADYVG' A
#
# COMPACT_ATOMS: atom_id res chain seq x y z
N MET A 1 10.80 -18.17 16.29
CA MET A 1 11.27 -17.05 17.13
C MET A 1 10.12 -16.09 17.30
N ALA A 2 9.71 -15.76 18.53
CA ALA A 2 8.66 -14.77 18.75
C ALA A 2 9.15 -13.41 18.22
N THR A 3 8.41 -12.80 17.30
CA THR A 3 8.73 -11.48 16.76
C THR A 3 8.73 -10.46 17.90
N HIS A 4 9.86 -9.78 18.12
CA HIS A 4 9.97 -8.77 19.16
C HIS A 4 9.01 -7.60 18.84
N PRO A 5 8.17 -7.13 19.79
CA PRO A 5 7.09 -6.17 19.51
C PRO A 5 7.59 -4.87 18.84
N ILE A 6 8.72 -4.33 19.29
CA ILE A 6 9.37 -3.15 18.69
C ILE A 6 9.72 -3.36 17.21
N VAL A 7 10.14 -4.56 16.83
CA VAL A 7 10.53 -4.86 15.44
C VAL A 7 9.28 -4.91 14.55
N ALA A 8 8.18 -5.48 15.06
CA ALA A 8 6.91 -5.52 14.33
C ALA A 8 6.34 -4.11 14.09
N GLU A 9 6.37 -3.27 15.12
CA GLU A 9 5.87 -1.88 15.03
C GLU A 9 6.66 -1.05 14.02
N ARG A 10 8.00 -1.11 14.07
CA ARG A 10 8.86 -0.42 13.09
C ARG A 10 8.65 -0.89 11.66
N LYS A 11 8.42 -2.20 11.46
CA LYS A 11 8.10 -2.74 10.13
C LYS A 11 6.77 -2.18 9.62
N LEU A 12 5.77 -2.09 10.49
CA LEU A 12 4.48 -1.50 10.12
C LEU A 12 4.59 -0.02 9.78
N GLU A 13 5.33 0.76 10.56
CA GLU A 13 5.60 2.18 10.25
C GLU A 13 6.32 2.34 8.90
N ALA A 14 7.34 1.51 8.64
CA ALA A 14 8.06 1.52 7.37
C ALA A 14 7.12 1.18 6.19
N LEU A 15 6.17 0.26 6.38
CA LEU A 15 5.18 -0.09 5.37
C LEU A 15 4.22 1.08 5.13
N ARG A 16 3.69 1.69 6.19
CA ARG A 16 2.82 2.87 6.07
C ARG A 16 3.52 4.01 5.31
N HIS A 17 4.79 4.26 5.61
CA HIS A 17 5.58 5.26 4.89
C HIS A 17 5.76 4.89 3.41
N ALA A 18 6.01 3.61 3.10
CA ALA A 18 6.17 3.15 1.72
C ALA A 18 4.87 3.22 0.90
N LEU A 19 3.72 2.93 1.53
CA LEU A 19 2.40 3.01 0.88
C LEU A 19 1.96 4.46 0.65
N GLY A 20 2.38 5.39 1.52
CA GLY A 20 2.09 6.81 1.36
C GLY A 20 0.62 7.17 1.60
N PRO A 21 0.31 8.48 1.60
CA PRO A 21 -0.98 8.98 2.07
C PRO A 21 -2.16 8.55 1.18
N THR A 22 -1.96 8.46 -0.14
CA THR A 22 -3.04 8.08 -1.08
C THR A 22 -3.52 6.65 -0.85
N VAL A 23 -2.60 5.69 -0.71
CA VAL A 23 -2.97 4.30 -0.46
C VAL A 23 -3.53 4.16 0.95
N LEU A 24 -2.95 4.83 1.95
CA LEU A 24 -3.46 4.79 3.32
C LEU A 24 -4.90 5.33 3.43
N ALA A 25 -5.20 6.44 2.76
CA ALA A 25 -6.56 6.98 2.71
C ALA A 25 -7.52 6.02 2.00
N ALA A 26 -7.09 5.41 0.90
CA ALA A 26 -7.91 4.43 0.18
C ALA A 26 -8.17 3.16 1.01
N LEU A 27 -7.23 2.73 1.87
CA LEU A 27 -7.41 1.60 2.79
C LEU A 27 -8.46 1.89 3.88
N GLU A 28 -8.72 3.16 4.20
CA GLU A 28 -9.74 3.57 5.18
C GLU A 28 -11.11 3.83 4.53
N GLU A 29 -11.18 3.90 3.20
CA GLU A 29 -12.39 4.21 2.44
C GLU A 29 -13.24 2.93 2.21
N PRO A 30 -14.44 2.79 2.82
CA PRO A 30 -15.21 1.55 2.74
C PRO A 30 -15.72 1.19 1.34
N ALA A 31 -15.80 2.17 0.44
CA ALA A 31 -16.23 1.98 -0.94
C ALA A 31 -15.11 1.43 -1.83
N VAL A 32 -13.83 1.56 -1.44
CA VAL A 32 -12.69 1.05 -2.20
C VAL A 32 -12.59 -0.46 -1.99
N VAL A 33 -12.67 -1.21 -3.09
CA VAL A 33 -12.59 -2.68 -3.08
C VAL A 33 -11.20 -3.19 -3.47
N GLU A 34 -10.50 -2.48 -4.36
CA GLU A 34 -9.14 -2.81 -4.78
C GLU A 34 -8.28 -1.55 -4.93
N ILE A 35 -6.99 -1.65 -4.56
CA ILE A 35 -5.96 -0.65 -4.82
C ILE A 35 -4.93 -1.28 -5.73
N LEU A 36 -4.73 -0.72 -6.91
CA LEU A 36 -3.84 -1.23 -7.94
C LEU A 36 -2.68 -0.26 -8.12
N ALA A 37 -1.46 -0.74 -7.90
CA ALA A 37 -0.23 -0.03 -8.24
C ALA A 37 0.33 -0.58 -9.55
N ASN A 38 0.22 0.19 -10.62
CA ASN A 38 0.68 -0.22 -11.94
C ASN A 38 2.23 -0.25 -12.02
N PRO A 39 2.81 -0.97 -13.00
CA PRO A 39 4.27 -1.02 -13.19
C PRO A 39 4.91 0.36 -13.42
N ASP A 40 4.18 1.30 -14.00
CA ASP A 40 4.60 2.69 -14.19
C ASP A 40 4.43 3.56 -12.92
N GLY A 41 3.90 2.98 -11.84
CA GLY A 41 3.69 3.63 -10.55
C GLY A 41 2.32 4.24 -10.36
N ARG A 42 1.51 4.38 -11.42
CA ARG A 42 0.16 4.97 -11.29
C ARG A 42 -0.73 4.15 -10.37
N LEU A 43 -1.50 4.85 -9.55
CA LEU A 43 -2.47 4.25 -8.64
C LEU A 43 -3.87 4.33 -9.25
N VAL A 44 -4.51 3.17 -9.34
CA VAL A 44 -5.91 3.00 -9.74
C VAL A 44 -6.68 2.44 -8.55
N LEU A 45 -7.85 3.00 -8.28
CA LEU A 45 -8.78 2.51 -7.26
C LEU A 45 -9.99 1.90 -7.93
N ASP A 46 -10.38 0.71 -7.49
CA ASP A 46 -11.68 0.15 -7.83
C ASP A 46 -12.66 0.45 -6.70
N ARG A 47 -13.78 1.10 -7.03
CA ARG A 47 -14.82 1.46 -6.06
C ARG A 47 -16.12 0.73 -6.37
N SER A 48 -16.78 0.26 -5.31
CA SER A 48 -18.07 -0.44 -5.42
C SER A 48 -19.11 0.41 -6.14
N GLY A 49 -19.60 -0.07 -7.28
CA GLY A 49 -20.60 0.62 -8.09
C GLY A 49 -20.05 1.69 -9.06
N GLU A 50 -18.79 2.08 -8.94
CA GLU A 50 -18.15 3.08 -9.83
C GLU A 50 -17.09 2.47 -10.74
N GLY A 51 -16.52 1.32 -10.36
CA GLY A 51 -15.46 0.64 -11.09
C GLY A 51 -14.09 1.30 -10.89
N ARG A 52 -13.17 1.01 -11.82
CA ARG A 52 -11.77 1.45 -11.76
C ARG A 52 -11.58 2.89 -12.20
N GLN A 53 -10.91 3.68 -11.36
CA GLN A 53 -10.62 5.09 -11.57
C GLN A 53 -9.16 5.40 -11.27
N ASP A 54 -8.52 6.15 -12.17
CA ASP A 54 -7.17 6.69 -11.95
C ASP A 54 -7.20 7.79 -10.90
N THR A 55 -6.23 7.79 -10.00
CA THR A 55 -6.16 8.77 -8.89
C THR A 55 -5.40 10.04 -9.24
N GLY A 56 -4.71 10.06 -10.39
CA GLY A 56 -3.70 11.06 -10.74
C GLY A 56 -2.43 10.99 -9.88
N GLN A 57 -2.35 10.05 -8.94
CA GLN A 57 -1.21 9.86 -8.04
C GLN A 57 -0.37 8.65 -8.47
N SER A 58 0.88 8.64 -8.04
CA SER A 58 1.79 7.53 -8.28
C SER A 58 2.67 7.22 -7.08
N LEU A 59 3.07 5.95 -6.97
CA LEU A 59 4.16 5.53 -6.09
C LEU A 59 5.48 5.63 -6.84
N SER A 60 6.51 6.13 -6.14
CA SER A 60 7.87 6.06 -6.68
C SER A 60 8.32 4.60 -6.82
N PRO A 61 9.26 4.30 -7.75
CA PRO A 61 9.82 2.96 -7.88
C PRO A 61 10.38 2.41 -6.55
N GLU A 62 11.06 3.26 -5.78
CA GLU A 62 11.67 2.90 -4.50
C GLU A 62 10.61 2.60 -3.43
N ALA A 63 9.55 3.41 -3.38
CA ALA A 63 8.44 3.21 -2.47
C ALA A 63 7.70 1.90 -2.77
N ARG A 64 7.45 1.62 -4.05
CA ARG A 64 6.81 0.38 -4.51
C ARG A 64 7.65 -0.85 -4.18
N GLU A 65 8.95 -0.83 -4.47
CA GLU A 65 9.85 -1.94 -4.13
C GLU A 65 9.89 -2.19 -2.62
N ARG A 66 9.97 -1.11 -1.83
CA ARG A 66 9.98 -1.20 -0.37
C ARG A 66 8.68 -1.80 0.17
N ALA A 67 7.53 -1.38 -0.35
CA ALA A 67 6.24 -1.92 0.04
C ALA A 67 6.15 -3.43 -0.27
N ILE A 68 6.56 -3.87 -1.47
CA ILE A 68 6.56 -5.29 -1.86
C ILE A 68 7.42 -6.11 -0.89
N LYS A 69 8.64 -5.66 -0.59
CA LYS A 69 9.56 -6.37 0.33
C LYS A 69 9.00 -6.45 1.75
N LEU A 70 8.47 -5.35 2.27
CA LEU A 70 7.90 -5.31 3.62
C LEU A 70 6.65 -6.18 3.76
N ILE A 71 5.81 -6.22 2.73
CA ILE A 71 4.65 -7.12 2.69
C ILE A 71 5.12 -8.58 2.67
N ALA A 72 6.05 -8.93 1.77
CA ALA A 72 6.60 -10.27 1.68
C ALA A 72 7.22 -10.74 3.01
N ASP A 73 8.00 -9.87 3.67
CA ASP A 73 8.59 -10.11 4.99
C ASP A 73 7.57 -10.21 6.13
N TYR A 74 6.33 -9.76 5.93
CA TYR A 74 5.26 -9.83 6.92
C TYR A 74 4.44 -11.12 6.79
N VAL A 75 4.24 -11.61 5.56
CA VAL A 75 3.47 -12.85 5.31
C VAL A 75 4.31 -14.13 5.32
N GLY A 76 5.64 -14.02 5.19
CA GLY A 76 6.59 -15.14 5.30
C GLY A 76 7.00 -15.43 6.74
#